data_AF-A0AAP3Z0E5-F1
#
_entry.id   AF-A0AAP3Z0E5-F1
#
_cell.length_a   1.000
_cell.length_b   1.000
_cell.length_c   1.000
_cell.angle_alpha   90.00
_cell.angle_beta   90.00
_cell.angle_gamma   90.00
#
_symmetry.space_group_name_H-M   'P 1'
#
loop_
_entity.id
_entity.type
_entity.pdbx_description
1 polymer ?
#
loop_
_entity_poly.entity_id
_entity_poly.type
_entity_poly.pdbx_seq_one_letter_code
_entity_poly.pdbx_strand_id
1 'polypeptide(L)' 'MSEVEQSFDSQRKKIVEYLEKEGFSNKDVIRAYENIQDPPYKFAKTDISSVLNGNRKYTQSVKWFITFLIKYFDLD' A
#
# COMPACT_ATOMS: atom_id res chain seq x y z
N MET A 1 -2.95 4.69 18.83
CA MET A 1 -3.16 3.94 17.57
C MET A 1 -4.20 2.89 17.86
N SER A 2 -5.33 2.92 17.18
CA SER A 2 -6.44 1.97 17.40
C SER A 2 -6.09 0.55 16.93
N GLU A 3 -6.81 -0.47 17.41
CA GLU A 3 -6.64 -1.87 16.94
C GLU A 3 -6.75 -1.97 15.41
N VAL A 4 -7.68 -1.21 14.81
CA VAL A 4 -7.84 -1.12 13.36
C VAL A 4 -6.58 -0.58 12.70
N GLU A 5 -6.01 0.51 13.22
CA GLU A 5 -4.76 1.09 12.68
C GLU A 5 -3.56 0.16 12.84
N GLN A 6 -3.49 -0.61 13.94
CA GLN A 6 -2.45 -1.62 14.14
C GLN A 6 -2.56 -2.75 13.10
N SER A 7 -3.78 -3.18 12.78
CA SER A 7 -4.01 -4.18 11.73
C SER A 7 -3.52 -3.69 10.36
N PHE A 8 -3.84 -2.45 9.97
CA PHE A 8 -3.35 -1.86 8.72
C PHE A 8 -1.84 -1.65 8.72
N ASP A 9 -1.22 -1.30 9.85
CA ASP A 9 0.24 -1.22 9.94
C ASP A 9 0.92 -2.59 9.77
N SER A 10 0.33 -3.65 10.32
CA SER A 10 0.80 -5.02 10.11
C SER A 10 0.72 -5.43 8.63
N GLN A 11 -0.41 -5.15 7.97
CA GLN A 11 -0.57 -5.40 6.53
C GLN A 11 0.43 -4.61 5.68
N ARG A 12 0.65 -3.33 6.01
CA ARG A 12 1.67 -2.50 5.36
C ARG A 12 3.06 -3.12 5.49
N LYS A 13 3.43 -3.61 6.68
CA LYS A 13 4.72 -4.29 6.89
C LYS A 13 4.83 -5.57 6.07
N LYS A 14 3.78 -6.41 6.05
CA LYS A 14 3.71 -7.63 5.21
C LYS A 14 3.96 -7.30 3.73
N ILE A 15 3.38 -6.20 3.23
CA ILE A 15 3.63 -5.72 1.86
C ILE A 15 5.10 -5.35 1.68
N VAL A 16 5.68 -4.53 2.56
CA VAL A 16 7.08 -4.08 2.44
C VAL A 16 8.03 -5.28 2.46
N GLU A 17 7.86 -6.22 3.39
CA GLU A 17 8.66 -7.43 3.48
C GLU A 17 8.56 -8.29 2.21
N TYR A 18 7.35 -8.42 1.64
CA TYR A 18 7.14 -9.11 0.38
C TYR A 18 7.88 -8.43 -0.78
N LEU A 19 7.76 -7.10 -0.89
CA LEU A 19 8.44 -6.34 -1.94
C LEU A 19 9.96 -6.50 -1.85
N GLU A 20 10.53 -6.43 -0.64
CA GLU A 20 11.97 -6.63 -0.41
C GLU A 20 12.42 -8.05 -0.79
N LYS A 21 11.63 -9.08 -0.44
CA LYS A 21 11.94 -10.48 -0.74
C LYS A 21 11.91 -10.78 -2.24
N GLU A 22 10.92 -10.25 -2.95
CA GLU A 22 10.76 -10.47 -4.41
C GLU A 22 11.61 -9.50 -5.25
N GLY A 23 12.33 -8.57 -4.60
CA GLY A 23 13.14 -7.56 -5.29
C GLY A 23 12.33 -6.48 -5.99
N PHE A 24 11.07 -6.30 -5.59
CA PHE A 24 10.20 -5.23 -6.08
C PHE A 24 10.51 -3.90 -5.41
N SER A 25 10.26 -2.83 -6.17
CA SER A 25 10.51 -1.45 -5.77
C SER A 25 9.20 -0.65 -5.74
N ASN A 26 9.26 0.56 -5.20
CA ASN A 26 8.14 1.49 -5.26
C ASN A 26 7.68 1.78 -6.71
N LYS A 27 8.56 1.63 -7.71
CA LYS A 27 8.18 1.79 -9.13
C LYS A 27 7.20 0.71 -9.59
N ASP A 28 7.36 -0.51 -9.09
CA ASP A 28 6.48 -1.64 -9.42
C ASP A 28 5.10 -1.44 -8.80
N VAL A 29 5.05 -0.94 -7.57
CA VAL A 29 3.80 -0.55 -6.90
C VAL A 29 3.11 0.61 -7.62
N ILE A 30 3.87 1.63 -8.05
CA ILE A 30 3.34 2.74 -8.85
C ILE A 30 2.74 2.21 -10.16
N ARG A 31 3.45 1.33 -10.86
CA ARG A 31 2.97 0.75 -12.13
C ARG A 31 1.71 -0.09 -11.94
N ALA A 32 1.64 -0.91 -10.90
CA ALA A 32 0.45 -1.68 -10.53
C ALA A 32 -0.76 -0.76 -10.30
N TYR A 33 -0.53 0.36 -9.61
CA TYR A 33 -1.58 1.32 -9.30
C TYR A 33 -1.99 2.19 -10.51
N GLU A 34 -1.07 2.59 -11.37
CA GLU A 34 -1.35 3.32 -12.63
C GLU A 34 -2.15 2.46 -13.64
N ASN A 35 -2.08 1.13 -13.55
CA ASN A 35 -2.87 0.22 -14.39
C ASN A 35 -4.33 0.10 -13.95
N ILE A 36 -4.75 0.73 -12.85
CA ILE A 36 -6.16 0.76 -12.44
C ILE A 36 -6.89 1.80 -13.30
N GLN A 37 -7.89 1.36 -14.05
CA GLN A 37 -8.65 2.22 -14.96
C GLN A 37 -9.36 3.39 -14.24
N ASP A 38 -10.03 3.11 -13.12
CA ASP A 38 -10.78 4.11 -12.34
C ASP A 38 -10.61 3.88 -10.82
N PRO A 39 -9.46 4.28 -10.22
CA PRO A 39 -9.26 4.11 -8.80
C PRO A 39 -10.13 5.11 -8.01
N PRO A 40 -10.81 4.69 -6.93
CA PRO A 40 -11.70 5.55 -6.14
C PRO A 40 -10.97 6.69 -5.43
N TYR A 41 -9.65 6.55 -5.26
CA TYR A 41 -8.75 7.59 -4.76
C TYR A 41 -7.62 7.74 -5.77
N LYS A 42 -7.03 8.93 -5.90
CA LYS A 42 -5.81 9.17 -6.68
C LYS A 42 -4.64 9.40 -5.73
N PHE A 43 -3.60 8.57 -5.83
CA PHE A 43 -2.35 8.74 -5.11
C PHE A 43 -1.27 9.31 -6.03
N ALA A 44 -0.56 10.35 -5.58
CA ALA A 44 0.66 10.77 -6.25
C ALA A 44 1.78 9.73 -5.99
N LYS A 45 2.79 9.68 -6.88
CA LYS A 45 3.94 8.76 -6.74
C LYS A 45 4.68 8.93 -5.41
N THR A 46 4.76 10.17 -4.94
CA THR A 46 5.33 10.53 -3.64
C THR A 46 4.49 10.04 -2.46
N ASP A 47 3.17 9.91 -2.65
CA ASP A 47 2.26 9.44 -1.62
C ASP A 47 2.40 7.94 -1.40
N ILE A 48 2.56 7.16 -2.48
CA ILE A 48 2.76 5.70 -2.41
C ILE A 48 3.98 5.37 -1.55
N SER A 49 5.11 6.02 -1.82
CA SER A 49 6.34 5.83 -1.02
C SER A 49 6.12 6.24 0.44
N SER A 50 5.36 7.32 0.68
CA SER A 50 5.06 7.79 2.04
C SER A 50 4.16 6.82 2.81
N VAL A 51 3.22 6.16 2.12
CA VAL A 51 2.34 5.13 2.71
C VAL A 51 3.15 3.89 3.07
N LEU A 52 3.97 3.38 2.15
CA LEU A 52 4.77 2.17 2.40
C LEU A 52 5.79 2.36 3.53
N ASN A 53 6.36 3.56 3.66
CA ASN A 53 7.26 3.90 4.76
C ASN A 53 6.57 4.17 6.10
N GLY A 54 5.23 4.12 6.16
CA GLY A 54 4.46 4.40 7.39
C GLY A 54 4.41 5.89 7.78
N ASN A 55 4.77 6.80 6.88
CA ASN A 55 4.82 8.25 7.11
C ASN A 55 3.47 8.95 6.82
N ARG A 56 2.37 8.20 6.78
CA ARG A 56 1.01 8.69 6.48
C ARG A 56 0.02 8.17 7.52
N LYS A 57 -0.96 8.99 7.88
CA LYS A 57 -2.10 8.56 8.69
C LYS A 57 -2.96 7.57 7.89
N TYR A 58 -3.49 6.54 8.56
CA TYR A 58 -4.39 5.54 7.98
C TYR A 58 -5.80 6.09 7.73
N THR A 59 -5.89 7.07 6.84
CA THR A 59 -7.15 7.60 6.30
C THR A 59 -7.86 6.53 5.45
N GLN A 60 -9.13 6.76 5.09
CA GLN A 60 -9.89 5.82 4.25
C GLN A 60 -9.18 5.50 2.93
N SER A 61 -8.57 6.49 2.28
CA SER A 61 -7.82 6.27 1.05
C SER A 61 -6.60 5.38 1.28
N VAL A 62 -5.82 5.62 2.34
CA VAL A 62 -4.62 4.83 2.67
C VAL A 62 -4.99 3.40 3.02
N LYS A 63 -6.06 3.20 3.80
CA LYS A 63 -6.60 1.88 4.13
C LYS A 63 -7.01 1.13 2.86
N TRP A 64 -7.76 1.79 1.98
CA TRP A 64 -8.16 1.22 0.69
C TRP A 64 -6.93 0.83 -0.15
N PHE A 65 -5.90 1.68 -0.19
CA PHE A 65 -4.68 1.39 -0.93
C PHE A 65 -3.92 0.18 -0.39
N ILE A 66 -3.80 0.05 0.93
CA ILE A 66 -3.19 -1.13 1.57
C ILE A 66 -3.99 -2.39 1.23
N THR A 67 -5.32 -2.34 1.33
CA THR A 67 -6.18 -3.47 0.93
C THR A 67 -6.05 -3.82 -0.55
N PHE A 68 -5.91 -2.82 -1.43
CA PHE A 68 -5.64 -3.04 -2.85
C PHE A 68 -4.32 -3.81 -3.04
N LEU A 69 -3.24 -3.40 -2.36
CA LEU A 69 -1.94 -4.07 -2.50
C LEU A 69 -1.93 -5.49 -1.93
N ILE A 70 -2.58 -5.73 -0.80
CA ILE A 70 -2.74 -7.08 -0.25
C ILE A 70 -3.41 -8.00 -1.28
N LYS A 71 -4.50 -7.56 -1.92
CA LYS A 71 -5.20 -8.34 -2.94
C LYS A 71 -4.39 -8.49 -4.22
N TYR A 72 -3.73 -7.43 -4.66
CA TYR A 72 -2.96 -7.41 -5.90
C TYR A 72 -1.78 -8.40 -5.85
N PHE A 73 -1.13 -8.50 -4.69
CA PHE A 73 0.00 -9.40 -4.48
C PHE A 73 -0.39 -10.75 -3.84
N ASP A 74 -1.69 -11.01 -3.65
CA ASP A 74 -2.22 -12.24 -3.03
C ASP A 74 -1.58 -12.54 -1.65
N LEU A 75 -1.59 -11.52 -0.78
CA LEU A 75 -0.97 -11.52 0.55
C LEU A 75 -2.00 -11.66 1.68
N ASP A 76 -3.16 -12.26 1.46
CA ASP A 76 -4.09 -12.56 2.57
C ASP A 76 -3.49 -13.61 3.53
#